data_AF-A0A8H6WPF5-F1
#
_entry.id   AF-A0A8H6WPF5-F1
#
_cell.length_a   1.000
_cell.length_b   1.000
_cell.length_c   1.000
_cell.angle_alpha   90.00
_cell.angle_beta   90.00
_cell.angle_gamma   90.00
#
_symmetry.space_group_name_H-M   'P 1'
#
loop_
_entity.id
_entity.type
_entity.pdbx_description
1 polymer ?
#
loop_
_entity_poly.entity_id
_entity_poly.type
_entity_poly.pdbx_seq_one_letter_code
_entity_poly.pdbx_strand_id
1 'polypeptide(L)'
;MLNLYTQDSSLTKGRWVALSLQAAVAQSAGVYFSWQIRILTWYDKDVPVKPYAKGDGASCMVADYVLAKYGWLPRVVMFPGKNKDGYFTIAQACNTMSISTRDYPHEHHVFIYDNVTTHLKCPEGSLSATKMTKGPSAKFLVEVNDRNPDGSQIYTCDGKFQKKKIPMTGAVFNGQPQKLYFSDPHPLAGQFKGMVEILRERGHQHQRKARAVQGI
;
A
#
# COMPACT_ATOMS: atom_id res chain seq x y z
N MET A 1 -18.60 -1.29 12.24
CA MET A 1 -17.61 -0.20 12.46
C MET A 1 -18.27 1.18 12.41
N LEU A 2 -19.22 1.45 11.50
CA LEU A 2 -19.93 2.75 11.40
C LEU A 2 -20.66 3.18 12.69
N ASN A 3 -21.16 2.21 13.47
CA ASN A 3 -21.84 2.47 14.76
C ASN A 3 -20.99 3.26 15.77
N LEU A 4 -19.65 3.21 15.68
CA LEU A 4 -18.76 3.96 16.56
C LEU A 4 -18.88 5.48 16.36
N TYR A 5 -19.36 5.94 15.21
CA TYR A 5 -19.42 7.37 14.87
C TYR A 5 -20.85 7.90 14.77
N THR A 6 -21.84 7.01 14.63
CA THR A 6 -23.24 7.40 14.41
C THR A 6 -24.11 7.23 15.66
N GLN A 7 -23.80 6.29 16.55
CA GLN A 7 -24.60 6.05 17.76
C GLN A 7 -24.39 7.13 18.82
N ASP A 8 -25.49 7.65 19.38
CA ASP A 8 -25.50 8.64 20.47
C ASP A 8 -24.74 8.19 21.72
N SER A 9 -24.66 6.88 21.97
CA SER A 9 -23.93 6.30 23.10
C SER A 9 -22.42 6.22 22.91
N SER A 10 -21.89 6.61 21.74
CA SER A 10 -20.46 6.51 21.47
C SER A 10 -19.66 7.67 22.04
N LEU A 11 -18.62 7.35 22.83
CA LEU A 11 -17.66 8.31 23.38
C LEU A 11 -16.89 9.11 22.31
N THR A 12 -16.89 8.63 21.06
CA THR A 12 -16.21 9.27 19.93
C THR A 12 -17.13 10.15 19.08
N LYS A 13 -18.45 10.16 19.35
CA LYS A 13 -19.40 10.97 18.61
C LYS A 13 -19.13 12.47 18.83
N GLY A 14 -18.96 13.22 17.74
CA GLY A 14 -18.69 14.66 17.77
C GLY A 14 -17.26 15.09 18.17
N ARG A 15 -16.39 14.14 18.53
CA ARG A 15 -14.98 14.42 18.89
C ARG A 15 -13.98 14.06 17.79
N TRP A 16 -14.37 13.18 16.87
CA TRP A 16 -13.50 12.64 15.82
C TRP A 16 -14.20 12.73 14.47
N VAL A 17 -13.44 13.04 13.43
CA VAL A 17 -13.95 12.99 12.05
C VAL A 17 -13.39 11.76 11.35
N ALA A 18 -14.30 10.90 10.89
CA ALA A 18 -13.97 9.73 10.11
C ALA A 18 -13.88 10.09 8.63
N LEU A 19 -12.82 9.63 7.98
CA LEU A 19 -12.66 9.65 6.53
C LEU A 19 -12.78 8.23 5.98
N SER A 20 -13.70 8.00 5.05
CA SER A 20 -13.78 6.72 4.32
C SER A 20 -13.24 6.89 2.91
N LEU A 21 -12.34 5.99 2.49
CA LEU A 21 -11.95 5.87 1.09
C LEU A 21 -13.00 5.07 0.33
N GLN A 22 -13.60 5.67 -0.70
CA GLN A 22 -14.42 4.94 -1.66
C GLN A 22 -13.66 4.86 -2.99
N ALA A 23 -13.01 3.72 -3.22
CA ALA A 23 -12.38 3.43 -4.49
C ALA A 23 -13.42 2.84 -5.42
N ALA A 24 -13.58 3.43 -6.61
CA ALA A 24 -14.52 2.89 -7.57
C ALA A 24 -13.90 2.89 -8.97
N VAL A 25 -14.11 1.81 -9.71
CA VAL A 25 -13.61 1.63 -11.08
C VAL A 25 -14.74 1.79 -12.10
N ALA A 26 -14.63 2.81 -12.97
CA ALA A 26 -15.55 3.00 -14.08
C ALA A 26 -14.81 2.75 -15.41
N GLN A 27 -15.46 2.05 -16.33
CA GLN A 27 -14.99 1.84 -17.70
C GLN A 27 -16.05 2.41 -18.66
N SER A 28 -15.58 3.23 -19.61
CA SER A 28 -16.35 4.06 -20.56
C SER A 28 -16.91 5.39 -20.04
N ALA A 29 -16.92 6.39 -20.93
CA ALA A 29 -17.21 7.79 -20.65
C ALA A 29 -18.62 8.00 -20.05
N GLY A 30 -18.69 8.45 -18.80
CA GLY A 30 -19.95 8.83 -18.18
C GLY A 30 -19.96 8.66 -16.66
N VAL A 31 -20.36 9.75 -16.01
CA VAL A 31 -20.53 10.05 -14.58
C VAL A 31 -20.70 8.87 -13.61
N TYR A 32 -19.91 8.93 -12.54
CA TYR A 32 -20.01 8.14 -11.31
C TYR A 32 -21.31 8.41 -10.54
N PHE A 33 -22.19 7.42 -10.42
CA PHE A 33 -22.97 7.13 -9.20
C PHE A 33 -23.54 5.71 -9.32
N SER A 34 -23.60 5.00 -8.20
CA SER A 34 -23.98 3.59 -8.06
C SER A 34 -25.26 3.21 -8.82
N TRP A 35 -25.14 2.57 -9.97
CA TRP A 35 -26.11 1.62 -10.54
C TRP A 35 -25.42 0.91 -11.70
N GLN A 36 -25.64 -0.40 -11.84
CA GLN A 36 -24.95 -1.23 -12.83
C GLN A 36 -24.93 -0.59 -14.23
N ILE A 37 -23.74 -0.43 -14.83
CA ILE A 37 -23.62 0.01 -16.22
C ILE A 37 -24.14 -1.13 -17.10
N ARG A 38 -25.39 -1.03 -17.54
CA ARG A 38 -25.89 -1.82 -18.67
C ARG A 38 -25.42 -1.11 -19.93
N ILE A 39 -24.43 -1.69 -20.61
CA ILE A 39 -24.05 -1.23 -21.95
C ILE A 39 -25.26 -1.51 -22.85
N LEU A 40 -25.84 -0.45 -23.44
CA LEU A 40 -26.91 -0.60 -24.42
C LEU A 40 -26.25 -1.11 -25.71
N THR A 41 -26.41 -2.40 -26.01
CA THR A 41 -25.91 -3.02 -27.24
C THR A 41 -27.08 -3.60 -28.00
N TRP A 42 -27.09 -3.38 -29.31
CA TRP A 42 -28.08 -3.98 -30.20
C TRP A 42 -27.71 -5.44 -30.41
N TYR A 43 -28.62 -6.34 -30.02
CA TYR A 43 -28.52 -7.78 -30.28
C TYR A 43 -29.63 -8.18 -31.23
N ASP A 44 -29.34 -9.17 -32.07
CA ASP A 44 -30.38 -9.84 -32.85
C ASP A 44 -31.33 -10.59 -31.89
N LYS A 45 -32.63 -10.57 -32.19
CA LYS A 45 -33.70 -11.15 -31.38
C LYS A 45 -33.53 -12.65 -31.13
N ASP A 46 -32.86 -13.35 -32.05
CA ASP A 46 -32.75 -14.81 -32.04
C ASP A 46 -31.42 -15.30 -31.42
N VAL A 47 -30.57 -14.39 -30.93
CA VAL A 47 -29.26 -14.73 -30.34
C VAL A 47 -29.32 -14.65 -28.81
N PRO A 48 -28.92 -15.71 -28.07
CA PRO A 48 -28.91 -15.67 -26.62
C PRO A 48 -27.90 -14.64 -26.09
N VAL A 49 -28.37 -13.73 -25.24
CA VAL A 49 -27.55 -12.70 -24.59
C VAL A 49 -26.60 -13.35 -23.60
N LYS A 50 -25.32 -13.43 -23.95
CA LYS A 50 -24.26 -13.87 -23.03
C LYS A 50 -23.71 -12.67 -22.26
N PRO A 51 -23.63 -12.72 -20.92
CA PRO A 51 -22.96 -11.69 -20.14
C PRO A 51 -21.53 -11.49 -20.68
N TYR A 52 -21.18 -10.25 -20.98
CA TYR A 52 -19.84 -9.95 -21.49
C TYR A 52 -18.84 -10.07 -20.34
N ALA A 53 -17.83 -10.93 -20.52
CA ALA A 53 -16.69 -10.96 -19.60
C ALA A 53 -15.93 -9.64 -19.75
N LYS A 54 -15.52 -9.05 -18.62
CA LYS A 54 -14.77 -7.79 -18.60
C LYS A 54 -13.56 -7.87 -19.54
N GLY A 55 -13.58 -7.06 -20.61
CA GLY A 55 -12.47 -6.95 -21.57
C GLY A 55 -11.39 -5.96 -21.13
N ASP A 56 -10.30 -5.90 -21.90
CA ASP A 56 -9.12 -5.02 -21.66
C ASP A 56 -9.38 -3.52 -21.96
N GLY A 57 -10.63 -3.06 -21.89
CA GLY A 57 -11.01 -1.68 -22.18
C GLY A 57 -10.44 -0.66 -21.18
N ALA A 58 -10.40 0.61 -21.59
CA ALA A 58 -9.89 1.71 -20.76
C ALA A 58 -10.71 1.86 -19.47
N SER A 59 -10.03 1.71 -18.33
CA SER A 59 -10.57 1.95 -16.97
C SER A 59 -10.04 3.22 -16.35
N CYS A 60 -10.90 3.90 -15.59
CA CYS A 60 -10.51 4.87 -14.58
C CYS A 60 -10.90 4.34 -13.19
N MET A 61 -10.08 4.66 -12.19
CA MET A 61 -10.34 4.46 -10.79
C MET A 61 -10.36 5.83 -10.12
N VAL A 62 -11.38 6.07 -9.32
CA VAL A 62 -11.51 7.30 -8.54
C VAL A 62 -11.28 6.94 -7.08
N ALA A 63 -10.39 7.68 -6.43
CA ALA A 63 -10.12 7.59 -5.00
C ALA A 63 -10.55 8.89 -4.33
N ASP A 64 -11.59 8.79 -3.49
CA ASP A 64 -12.16 9.92 -2.77
C ASP A 64 -12.11 9.67 -1.26
N TYR A 65 -11.79 10.72 -0.49
CA TYR A 65 -12.00 10.77 0.95
C TYR A 65 -13.15 11.71 1.26
N VAL A 66 -14.02 11.31 2.19
CA VAL A 66 -15.14 12.13 2.67
C VAL A 66 -15.02 12.37 4.17
N LEU A 67 -14.98 13.63 4.59
CA LEU A 67 -15.08 14.04 5.98
C LEU A 67 -16.55 14.07 6.38
N ALA A 68 -16.91 13.39 7.47
CA ALA A 68 -18.31 13.32 7.94
C ALA A 68 -18.97 14.70 8.13
N LYS A 69 -18.20 15.72 8.52
CA LYS A 69 -18.70 17.08 8.81
C LYS A 69 -18.55 18.07 7.66
N TYR A 70 -17.54 17.90 6.81
CA TYR A 70 -17.14 18.89 5.79
C TYR A 70 -17.36 18.41 4.36
N GLY A 71 -17.73 17.15 4.16
CA GLY A 71 -17.97 16.57 2.85
C GLY A 71 -16.68 16.11 2.16
N TRP A 72 -16.67 16.15 0.83
CA TRP A 72 -15.65 15.52 0.02
C TRP A 72 -14.33 16.30 0.01
N LEU A 73 -13.23 15.59 0.20
CA LEU A 73 -11.88 16.09 -0.05
C LEU A 73 -11.51 15.98 -1.53
N PRO A 74 -10.42 16.64 -1.98
CA PRO A 74 -9.99 16.58 -3.37
C PRO A 74 -9.84 15.12 -3.87
N ARG A 75 -10.52 14.87 -4.99
CA ARG A 75 -10.57 13.60 -5.70
C ARG A 75 -9.26 13.31 -6.41
N VAL A 76 -8.83 12.05 -6.37
CA VAL A 76 -7.73 11.56 -7.24
C VAL A 76 -8.30 10.60 -8.28
N VAL A 77 -8.12 10.95 -9.56
CA VAL A 77 -8.43 10.08 -10.69
C VAL A 77 -7.15 9.36 -11.11
N MET A 78 -7.23 8.04 -11.22
CA MET A 78 -6.15 7.16 -11.66
C MET A 78 -6.63 6.35 -12.84
N PHE A 79 -5.76 6.03 -13.79
CA PHE A 79 -6.08 5.07 -14.83
C PHE A 79 -5.37 3.75 -14.52
N PRO A 80 -6.04 2.71 -14.02
CA PRO A 80 -5.41 1.42 -13.82
C PRO A 80 -5.25 0.70 -15.17
N GLY A 81 -4.14 -0.03 -15.34
CA GLY A 81 -3.85 -0.80 -16.55
C GLY A 81 -2.35 -0.94 -16.83
N LYS A 82 -2.00 -1.76 -17.81
CA LYS A 82 -0.62 -1.88 -18.32
C LYS A 82 -0.18 -0.52 -18.88
N ASN A 83 1.00 -0.03 -18.48
CA ASN A 83 1.53 1.29 -18.87
C ASN A 83 0.62 2.49 -18.50
N LYS A 84 -0.05 2.45 -17.35
CA LYS A 84 -0.86 3.56 -16.82
C LYS A 84 -0.42 3.93 -15.39
N ASP A 85 -1.16 4.81 -14.73
CA ASP A 85 -0.79 5.46 -13.45
C ASP A 85 -0.68 4.50 -12.25
N GLY A 86 -1.09 3.24 -12.43
CA GLY A 86 -1.08 2.24 -11.38
C GLY A 86 -2.33 2.31 -10.50
N TYR A 87 -2.17 1.86 -9.25
CA TYR A 87 -3.24 1.78 -8.25
C TYR A 87 -2.99 2.77 -7.12
N PHE A 88 -3.93 2.84 -6.19
CA PHE A 88 -3.82 3.66 -4.99
C PHE A 88 -2.47 3.44 -4.27
N THR A 89 -1.81 4.54 -3.91
CA THR A 89 -0.51 4.51 -3.21
C THR A 89 -0.57 5.27 -1.88
N ILE A 90 0.37 4.95 -0.98
CA ILE A 90 0.47 5.64 0.31
C ILE A 90 0.71 7.16 0.16
N ALA A 91 1.32 7.59 -0.95
CA ALA A 91 1.55 9.01 -1.23
C ALA A 91 0.23 9.79 -1.33
N GLN A 92 -0.83 9.18 -1.88
CA GLN A 92 -2.15 9.80 -1.94
C GLN A 92 -2.74 9.96 -0.54
N ALA A 93 -2.62 8.93 0.31
CA ALA A 93 -3.04 9.03 1.70
C ALA A 93 -2.26 10.13 2.46
N CYS A 94 -0.93 10.21 2.29
CA CYS A 94 -0.11 11.26 2.89
C CYS A 94 -0.53 12.67 2.44
N ASN A 95 -0.89 12.84 1.17
CA ASN A 95 -1.40 14.12 0.66
C ASN A 95 -2.72 14.50 1.34
N THR A 96 -3.66 13.55 1.45
CA THR A 96 -4.93 13.79 2.16
C THR A 96 -4.71 14.08 3.65
N MET A 97 -3.77 13.42 4.31
CA MET A 97 -3.39 13.71 5.70
C MET A 97 -2.85 15.13 5.85
N SER A 98 -2.02 15.57 4.90
CA SER A 98 -1.47 16.93 4.86
C SER A 98 -2.57 17.98 4.68
N ILE A 99 -3.52 17.74 3.78
CA ILE A 99 -4.71 18.59 3.58
C ILE A 99 -5.54 18.65 4.87
N SER A 100 -5.83 17.51 5.47
CA SER A 100 -6.65 17.43 6.69
C SER A 100 -6.01 18.17 7.86
N THR A 101 -4.69 18.03 8.01
CA THR A 101 -3.91 18.71 9.06
C THR A 101 -3.83 20.22 8.83
N ARG A 102 -3.70 20.64 7.56
CA ARG A 102 -3.61 22.06 7.19
C ARG A 102 -4.95 22.78 7.34
N ASP A 103 -6.02 22.17 6.83
CA ASP A 103 -7.34 22.82 6.71
C ASP A 103 -8.16 22.65 8.01
N TYR A 104 -7.90 21.59 8.78
CA TYR A 104 -8.61 21.26 10.02
C TYR A 104 -7.63 20.88 11.15
N PRO A 105 -6.72 21.78 11.58
CA PRO A 105 -5.64 21.46 12.51
C PRO A 105 -6.11 21.14 13.94
N HIS A 106 -7.31 21.57 14.31
CA HIS A 106 -7.87 21.40 15.65
C HIS A 106 -8.66 20.10 15.81
N GLU A 107 -8.78 19.31 14.76
CA GLU A 107 -9.54 18.07 14.78
C GLU A 107 -8.63 16.84 14.74
N HIS A 108 -9.06 15.79 15.43
CA HIS A 108 -8.40 14.50 15.32
C HIS A 108 -9.00 13.71 14.16
N HIS A 109 -8.17 13.51 13.13
CA HIS A 109 -8.55 12.82 11.90
C HIS A 109 -8.35 11.31 12.01
N VAL A 110 -9.39 10.53 11.74
CA VAL A 110 -9.30 9.07 11.65
C VAL A 110 -9.55 8.64 10.21
N PHE A 111 -8.54 8.05 9.58
CA PHE A 111 -8.62 7.52 8.23
C PHE A 111 -9.05 6.05 8.27
N ILE A 112 -10.14 5.72 7.57
CA ILE A 112 -10.72 4.39 7.48
C ILE A 112 -10.72 3.98 6.00
N TYR A 113 -10.17 2.82 5.71
CA TYR A 113 -10.14 2.20 4.40
C TYR A 113 -10.29 0.69 4.56
N ASP A 114 -10.56 -0.01 3.46
CA ASP A 114 -10.67 -1.47 3.48
C ASP A 114 -9.30 -2.14 3.59
N ASN A 115 -9.28 -3.45 3.84
CA ASN A 115 -8.03 -4.19 4.04
C ASN A 115 -7.39 -4.66 2.72
N VAL A 116 -7.47 -3.86 1.65
CA VAL A 116 -6.87 -4.23 0.36
C VAL A 116 -5.35 -4.17 0.46
N THR A 117 -4.67 -5.15 -0.15
CA THR A 117 -3.22 -5.35 -0.05
C THR A 117 -2.40 -4.14 -0.49
N THR A 118 -2.93 -3.28 -1.35
CA THR A 118 -2.31 -2.02 -1.76
C THR A 118 -2.21 -1.01 -0.62
N HIS A 119 -3.16 -0.99 0.31
CA HIS A 119 -3.13 -0.10 1.48
C HIS A 119 -2.14 -0.56 2.55
N LEU A 120 -1.83 -1.86 2.57
CA LEU A 120 -0.84 -2.44 3.49
C LEU A 120 0.60 -2.36 2.96
N LYS A 121 0.79 -1.83 1.74
CA LYS A 121 2.11 -1.78 1.13
C LYS A 121 2.96 -0.70 1.80
N CYS A 122 3.97 -1.14 2.54
CA CYS A 122 5.00 -0.28 3.09
C CYS A 122 5.87 0.32 1.96
N PRO A 123 6.48 1.50 2.14
CA PRO A 123 7.43 2.06 1.19
C PRO A 123 8.52 1.07 0.78
N GLU A 124 9.06 1.23 -0.44
CA GLU A 124 10.12 0.37 -0.95
C GLU A 124 11.35 0.42 -0.02
N GLY A 125 11.86 -0.75 0.37
CA GLY A 125 12.99 -0.86 1.30
C GLY A 125 12.65 -0.72 2.78
N SER A 126 11.37 -0.54 3.13
CA SER A 126 10.95 -0.44 4.54
C SER A 126 11.32 -1.68 5.35
N LEU A 127 11.53 -1.45 6.64
CA LEU A 127 11.84 -2.50 7.60
C LEU A 127 10.70 -3.52 7.69
N SER A 128 11.06 -4.80 7.66
CA SER A 128 10.16 -5.89 7.96
C SER A 128 10.81 -6.84 8.96
N ALA A 129 10.10 -7.12 10.04
CA ALA A 129 10.50 -8.14 11.01
C ALA A 129 10.13 -9.56 10.53
N THR A 130 9.31 -9.67 9.49
CA THR A 130 8.81 -10.98 9.03
C THR A 130 9.92 -11.75 8.32
N LYS A 131 10.01 -13.05 8.62
CA LYS A 131 10.95 -13.99 7.98
C LYS A 131 12.45 -13.64 8.14
N MET A 132 12.80 -12.80 9.11
CA MET A 132 14.20 -12.51 9.42
C MET A 132 14.95 -13.79 9.81
N THR A 133 16.09 -14.01 9.18
CA THR A 133 16.94 -15.17 9.46
C THR A 133 17.73 -14.95 10.76
N LYS A 134 17.97 -16.04 11.50
CA LYS A 134 18.73 -15.97 12.76
C LYS A 134 20.21 -15.65 12.51
N GLY A 135 20.80 -16.29 11.51
CA GLY A 135 22.18 -16.06 11.08
C GLY A 135 22.25 -15.31 9.75
N PRO A 136 23.47 -15.10 9.23
CA PRO A 136 23.67 -14.40 7.97
C PRO A 136 22.92 -15.01 6.79
N SER A 137 22.41 -14.18 5.88
CA SER A 137 21.70 -14.67 4.70
C SER A 137 21.84 -13.74 3.49
N ALA A 138 22.27 -14.31 2.36
CA ALA A 138 22.25 -13.64 1.06
C ALA A 138 20.84 -13.55 0.44
N LYS A 139 19.87 -14.34 0.93
CA LYS A 139 18.53 -14.42 0.33
C LYS A 139 17.53 -13.43 0.95
N PHE A 140 17.87 -12.78 2.05
CA PHE A 140 16.97 -11.92 2.81
C PHE A 140 17.05 -10.46 2.32
N LEU A 141 16.31 -10.17 1.27
CA LEU A 141 16.21 -8.87 0.60
C LEU A 141 14.74 -8.56 0.30
N VAL A 142 14.42 -7.28 0.10
CA VAL A 142 13.08 -6.82 -0.27
C VAL A 142 12.95 -6.85 -1.78
N GLU A 143 11.93 -7.55 -2.29
CA GLU A 143 11.58 -7.48 -3.71
C GLU A 143 10.82 -6.20 -4.01
N VAL A 144 11.31 -5.42 -4.96
CA VAL A 144 10.67 -4.21 -5.45
C VAL A 144 10.54 -4.29 -6.97
N ASN A 145 9.52 -3.63 -7.51
CA ASN A 145 9.36 -3.52 -8.95
C ASN A 145 10.49 -2.67 -9.50
N ASP A 146 11.13 -3.13 -10.57
CA ASP A 146 12.19 -2.36 -11.20
C ASP A 146 11.61 -1.18 -11.97
N ARG A 147 12.35 -0.07 -11.95
CA ARG A 147 11.93 1.19 -12.56
C ARG A 147 13.05 1.68 -13.47
N ASN A 148 12.64 2.17 -14.63
CA ASN A 148 13.49 2.90 -15.54
C ASN A 148 13.94 4.23 -14.90
N PRO A 149 14.98 4.88 -15.46
CA PRO A 149 15.44 6.20 -15.02
C PRO A 149 14.34 7.28 -15.06
N ASP A 150 13.34 7.11 -15.92
CA ASP A 150 12.17 7.99 -16.05
C ASP A 150 11.07 7.74 -15.00
N GLY A 151 11.26 6.74 -14.12
CA GLY A 151 10.30 6.34 -13.10
C GLY A 151 9.22 5.35 -13.56
N SER A 152 9.18 4.99 -14.84
CA SER A 152 8.26 3.99 -15.39
C SER A 152 8.64 2.57 -14.97
N GLN A 153 7.66 1.68 -14.80
CA GLN A 153 7.92 0.30 -14.38
C GLN A 153 8.41 -0.56 -15.56
N ILE A 154 9.43 -1.38 -15.32
CA ILE A 154 9.98 -2.28 -16.35
C ILE A 154 9.14 -3.56 -16.41
N TYR A 155 8.77 -3.97 -17.62
CA TYR A 155 8.05 -5.21 -17.88
C TYR A 155 8.98 -6.27 -18.49
N THR A 156 8.79 -7.53 -18.09
CA THR A 156 9.37 -8.67 -18.79
C THR A 156 8.63 -8.89 -20.12
N CYS A 157 9.23 -9.68 -21.02
CA CYS A 157 8.62 -10.04 -22.31
C CYS A 157 7.20 -10.64 -22.15
N ASP A 158 6.95 -11.32 -21.04
CA ASP A 158 5.64 -11.91 -20.69
C ASP A 158 4.62 -10.87 -20.16
N GLY A 159 4.98 -9.60 -20.10
CA GLY A 159 4.12 -8.53 -19.58
C GLY A 159 3.99 -8.48 -18.07
N LYS A 160 4.81 -9.22 -17.32
CA LYS A 160 4.87 -9.14 -15.85
C LYS A 160 5.88 -8.08 -15.42
N PHE A 161 5.74 -7.54 -14.21
CA PHE A 161 6.72 -6.60 -13.66
C PHE A 161 8.07 -7.30 -13.47
N GLN A 162 9.13 -6.68 -13.96
CA GLN A 162 10.48 -7.05 -13.57
C GLN A 162 10.68 -6.64 -12.12
N LYS A 163 11.25 -7.54 -11.32
CA LYS A 163 11.53 -7.29 -9.91
C LYS A 163 13.03 -7.27 -9.67
N LYS A 164 13.48 -6.34 -8.84
CA LYS A 164 14.83 -6.32 -8.28
C LYS A 164 14.78 -6.53 -6.77
N LYS A 165 15.90 -6.98 -6.21
CA LYS A 165 16.06 -7.19 -4.77
C LYS A 165 16.91 -6.08 -4.19
N ILE A 166 16.39 -5.39 -3.18
CA ILE A 166 17.10 -4.31 -2.48
C ILE A 166 17.26 -4.63 -0.99
N PRO A 167 18.32 -4.14 -0.34
CA PRO A 167 18.45 -4.24 1.11
C PRO A 167 17.40 -3.37 1.81
N MET A 168 16.95 -3.79 2.99
CA MET A 168 16.14 -2.94 3.86
C MET A 168 16.95 -1.74 4.36
N THR A 169 16.26 -0.62 4.51
CA THR A 169 16.82 0.66 4.95
C THR A 169 16.03 1.25 6.12
N GLY A 170 16.55 2.32 6.73
CA GLY A 170 15.83 3.07 7.78
C GLY A 170 15.87 2.46 9.18
N ALA A 171 16.69 1.43 9.43
CA ALA A 171 16.91 0.95 10.80
C ALA A 171 17.69 1.96 11.62
N VAL A 172 17.21 2.25 12.82
CA VAL A 172 17.84 3.17 13.78
C VAL A 172 17.96 2.46 15.13
N PHE A 173 19.11 2.62 15.78
CA PHE A 173 19.39 2.16 17.13
C PHE A 173 20.16 3.24 17.89
N ASN A 174 19.69 3.60 19.09
CA ASN A 174 20.25 4.70 19.91
C ASN A 174 20.42 6.02 19.13
N GLY A 175 19.43 6.37 18.30
CA GLY A 175 19.46 7.58 17.47
C GLY A 175 20.40 7.52 16.26
N GLN A 176 21.13 6.42 16.07
CA GLN A 176 22.07 6.24 14.97
C GLN A 176 21.56 5.22 13.93
N PRO A 177 21.84 5.40 12.64
CA PRO A 177 21.51 4.40 11.62
C PRO A 177 22.17 3.05 11.92
N GLN A 178 21.37 2.00 12.05
CA GLN A 178 21.87 0.64 12.21
C GLN A 178 21.95 -0.07 10.86
N LYS A 179 23.15 -0.54 10.51
CA LYS A 179 23.37 -1.34 9.30
C LYS A 179 22.87 -2.77 9.51
N LEU A 180 21.88 -3.18 8.72
CA LEU A 180 21.31 -4.54 8.76
C LEU A 180 22.05 -5.55 7.88
N TYR A 181 22.87 -5.06 6.97
CA TYR A 181 23.67 -5.84 6.02
C TYR A 181 25.15 -5.60 6.28
N PHE A 182 25.99 -6.57 5.97
CA PHE A 182 27.44 -6.39 6.03
C PHE A 182 27.89 -5.41 4.93
N SER A 183 28.76 -4.46 5.29
CA SER A 183 29.40 -3.54 4.35
C SER A 183 30.77 -4.09 3.93
N ASP A 184 31.27 -3.67 2.78
CA ASP A 184 32.66 -3.91 2.39
C ASP A 184 33.64 -3.31 3.42
N PRO A 185 34.80 -3.95 3.67
CA PRO A 185 35.37 -5.13 2.99
C PRO A 185 35.04 -6.48 3.67
N HIS A 186 33.89 -6.63 4.33
CA HIS A 186 33.55 -7.87 5.05
C HIS A 186 33.39 -9.08 4.10
N PRO A 187 33.84 -10.31 4.46
CA PRO A 187 33.69 -11.50 3.60
C PRO A 187 32.24 -11.84 3.21
N LEU A 188 31.28 -11.39 4.02
CA LEU A 188 29.83 -11.56 3.79
C LEU A 188 29.15 -10.28 3.31
N ALA A 189 29.89 -9.35 2.68
CA ALA A 189 29.35 -8.08 2.18
C ALA A 189 28.08 -8.28 1.35
N GLY A 190 27.10 -7.40 1.55
CA GLY A 190 25.78 -7.48 0.91
C GLY A 190 24.83 -8.51 1.51
N GLN A 191 25.28 -9.41 2.40
CA GLN A 191 24.39 -10.33 3.10
C GLN A 191 23.75 -9.68 4.31
N PHE A 192 22.52 -10.10 4.60
CA PHE A 192 21.84 -9.74 5.84
C PHE A 192 22.62 -10.33 7.02
N LYS A 193 22.83 -9.55 8.08
CA LYS A 193 23.65 -9.97 9.25
C LYS A 193 23.04 -11.11 10.05
N GLY A 194 21.71 -11.20 10.07
CA GLY A 194 20.99 -12.11 10.95
C GLY A 194 20.63 -11.45 12.29
N MET A 195 19.56 -11.95 12.90
CA MET A 195 19.06 -11.44 14.19
C MET A 195 20.08 -11.54 15.32
N VAL A 196 20.87 -12.60 15.37
CA VAL A 196 21.82 -12.80 16.48
C VAL A 196 22.90 -11.71 16.48
N GLU A 197 23.43 -11.37 15.30
CA GLU A 197 24.47 -10.34 15.18
C GLU A 197 23.90 -8.95 15.47
N ILE A 198 22.73 -8.63 14.91
CA ILE A 198 22.05 -7.35 15.14
C ILE A 198 21.74 -7.16 16.63
N LEU A 199 21.30 -8.21 17.33
CA LEU A 199 21.04 -8.15 18.77
C LEU A 199 22.33 -8.05 19.59
N ARG A 200 23.41 -8.70 19.15
CA ARG A 200 24.73 -8.57 19.79
C ARG A 200 25.25 -7.14 19.68
N GLU A 201 25.15 -6.51 18.51
CA GLU A 201 25.48 -5.08 18.30
C GLU A 201 24.68 -4.16 19.21
N ARG A 202 23.45 -4.56 19.58
CA ARG A 202 22.59 -3.83 20.52
C ARG A 202 22.86 -4.13 22.00
N GLY A 203 23.86 -4.96 22.31
CA GLY A 203 24.24 -5.31 23.68
C GLY A 203 23.49 -6.50 24.29
N HIS A 204 22.68 -7.23 23.52
CA HIS A 204 21.98 -8.42 24.02
C HIS A 204 22.86 -9.67 23.88
N GLN A 205 23.61 -10.01 24.94
CA GLN A 205 24.60 -11.10 24.90
C GLN A 205 24.05 -12.53 25.09
N HIS A 206 22.75 -12.75 25.29
CA HIS A 206 22.23 -14.07 25.71
C HIS A 206 20.88 -14.51 25.11
N GLN A 207 20.67 -14.33 23.81
CA GLN A 207 19.46 -14.83 23.12
C GLN A 207 19.77 -16.03 22.20
N ARG A 208 20.49 -17.06 22.72
CA ARG A 208 20.62 -18.36 22.02
C ARG A 208 19.28 -19.10 21.88
N LYS A 209 18.21 -18.64 22.53
CA LYS A 209 16.86 -19.24 22.52
C LYS A 209 15.75 -18.28 22.03
N ALA A 210 15.99 -17.43 21.04
CA ALA A 210 14.85 -16.81 20.34
C ALA A 210 14.26 -17.85 19.37
N ARG A 211 13.13 -18.48 19.70
CA ARG A 211 12.32 -19.25 18.72
C ARG A 211 11.79 -18.25 17.69
N ALA A 212 11.85 -18.62 16.41
CA ALA A 212 11.16 -17.87 15.38
C ALA A 212 9.67 -17.94 15.74
N VAL A 213 9.06 -16.82 16.06
CA VAL A 213 7.61 -16.74 16.28
C VAL A 213 6.99 -17.01 14.90
N GLN A 214 6.47 -18.22 14.72
CA GLN A 214 5.54 -18.52 13.64
C GLN A 214 4.31 -17.66 13.87
N GLY A 215 3.87 -17.01 12.79
CA GLY A 215 2.88 -15.94 12.81
C GLY A 215 1.58 -16.33 13.48
N ILE A 216 0.94 -15.30 14.04
CA ILE A 216 -0.50 -15.20 14.24
C ILE A 216 -0.98 -14.17 13.21
#